data_AF-A0A2K6SZP9-F1
#
_entry.id   AF-A0A2K6SZP9-F1
#
_cell.length_a   1.000
_cell.length_b   1.000
_cell.length_c   1.000
_cell.angle_alpha   90.00
_cell.angle_beta   90.00
_cell.angle_gamma   90.00
#
_symmetry.space_group_name_H-M   'P 1'
#
loop_
_entity.id
_entity.type
_entity.pdbx_description
1 polymer ?
#
loop_
_entity_poly.entity_id
_entity_poly.type
_entity_poly.pdbx_seq_one_letter_code
_entity_poly.pdbx_strand_id
1 'polypeptide(L)'
;MLICTNMEDLREQTHTRHYELYRRCKLEEMGFTDVGPENKPVSLQETYEAKRHEFHGERQRKEEEMKQMFVQRVKEKEAILKEAERELQAKFEHLRRLHQDKRMKLDEKRKLLEEEIIAFSKKKASSEIFHNQSFLATGSNLRKDKDRKNSNFFCKTEVPEYRRSSSQANFIEKINLIYSSCNLNVCMCVCVFGELKKNVLLLHRY
;
A
#
# COMPACT_ATOMS: atom_id res chain seq x y z
N MET A 1 70.34 32.99 -37.82
CA MET A 1 69.12 33.23 -38.62
C MET A 1 68.21 31.99 -38.75
N LEU A 2 68.66 30.76 -38.47
CA LEU A 2 67.80 29.55 -38.50
C LEU A 2 66.74 29.47 -37.39
N ILE A 3 67.05 29.97 -36.19
CA ILE A 3 66.16 29.80 -35.02
C ILE A 3 64.86 30.60 -35.19
N CYS A 4 64.91 31.79 -35.79
CA CYS A 4 63.72 32.60 -36.06
C CYS A 4 62.80 31.90 -37.08
N THR A 5 63.37 31.39 -38.18
CA THR A 5 62.64 30.65 -39.22
C THR A 5 62.01 29.37 -38.66
N ASN A 6 62.73 28.59 -37.86
CA ASN A 6 62.19 27.37 -37.23
C ASN A 6 61.04 27.68 -36.26
N MET A 7 61.10 28.81 -35.54
CA MET A 7 60.03 29.23 -34.64
C MET A 7 58.82 29.78 -35.42
N GLU A 8 59.03 30.42 -36.56
CA GLU A 8 57.96 30.86 -37.47
C GLU A 8 57.25 29.68 -38.11
N ASP A 9 57.99 28.69 -38.62
CA ASP A 9 57.45 27.45 -39.17
C ASP A 9 56.65 26.66 -38.13
N LEU A 10 57.15 26.57 -36.89
CA LEU A 10 56.43 25.91 -35.80
C LEU A 10 55.12 26.64 -35.47
N ARG A 11 55.15 27.98 -35.47
CA ARG A 11 53.95 28.80 -35.24
C ARG A 11 52.94 28.60 -36.37
N GLU A 12 53.40 28.62 -37.61
CA GLU A 12 52.58 28.46 -38.80
C GLU A 12 51.95 27.05 -38.87
N GLN A 13 52.72 25.98 -38.60
CA GLN A 13 52.20 24.62 -38.52
C GLN A 13 51.18 24.47 -37.39
N THR A 14 51.41 25.10 -36.23
CA THR A 14 50.47 25.04 -35.11
C THR A 14 49.15 25.75 -35.45
N HIS A 15 49.21 26.93 -36.07
CA HIS A 15 48.02 27.67 -36.47
C HIS A 15 47.23 27.01 -37.61
N THR A 16 47.92 26.59 -38.67
CA THR A 16 47.27 26.08 -39.88
C THR A 16 46.92 24.60 -39.80
N ARG A 17 47.64 23.78 -39.03
CA ARG A 17 47.33 22.34 -38.93
C ARG A 17 46.76 21.95 -37.59
N HIS A 18 47.43 22.27 -36.49
CA HIS A 18 47.04 21.74 -35.19
C HIS A 18 45.71 22.33 -34.69
N TYR A 19 45.55 23.66 -34.77
CA TYR A 19 44.28 24.30 -34.37
C TYR A 19 43.14 24.00 -35.33
N GLU A 20 43.40 23.90 -36.64
CA GLU A 20 42.39 23.51 -37.63
C GLU A 20 41.89 22.07 -37.37
N LEU A 21 42.82 21.13 -37.17
CA LEU A 21 42.49 19.74 -36.87
C LEU A 21 41.69 19.62 -35.57
N TYR A 22 42.13 20.27 -34.48
CA TYR A 22 41.40 20.25 -33.21
C TYR A 22 39.99 20.83 -33.37
N ARG A 23 39.83 21.94 -34.10
CA ARG A 23 38.54 22.58 -34.34
C ARG A 23 37.61 21.66 -35.13
N ARG A 24 38.11 21.03 -36.20
CA ARG A 24 37.33 20.07 -37.00
C ARG A 24 36.91 18.87 -36.16
N CYS A 25 37.83 18.24 -35.44
CA CYS A 25 37.52 17.11 -34.57
C CYS A 25 36.48 17.49 -33.51
N LYS A 26 36.58 18.70 -32.91
CA LYS A 26 35.58 19.16 -31.93
C LYS A 26 34.21 19.41 -32.53
N LEU A 27 34.14 19.94 -33.75
CA LEU A 27 32.88 20.13 -34.46
C LEU A 27 32.25 18.79 -34.86
N GLU A 28 33.07 17.84 -35.30
CA GLU A 28 32.63 16.48 -35.65
C GLU A 28 32.12 15.70 -34.44
N GLU A 29 32.78 15.80 -33.26
CA GLU A 29 32.26 15.29 -31.98
C GLU A 29 30.88 15.90 -31.64
N MET A 30 30.67 17.17 -32.01
CA MET A 30 29.39 17.86 -31.89
C MET A 30 28.45 17.59 -33.07
N GLY A 31 28.74 16.63 -33.95
CA GLY A 31 27.88 16.21 -35.06
C GLY A 31 27.83 17.15 -36.26
N PHE A 32 28.79 18.08 -36.37
CA PHE A 32 28.94 18.93 -37.55
C PHE A 32 29.93 18.28 -38.51
N THR A 33 29.47 17.99 -39.73
CA THR A 33 30.28 17.41 -40.80
C THR A 33 30.23 18.31 -42.03
N ASP A 34 31.39 18.50 -42.68
CA ASP A 34 31.52 19.43 -43.82
C ASP A 34 30.74 18.98 -45.08
N VAL A 35 30.41 17.69 -45.19
CA VAL A 35 29.73 17.08 -46.34
C VAL A 35 28.58 16.18 -45.90
N GLY A 36 27.41 16.38 -46.49
CA GLY A 36 26.22 15.58 -46.26
C GLY A 36 26.15 14.34 -47.17
N PRO A 37 25.04 13.57 -47.14
CA PRO A 37 24.88 12.29 -47.85
C PRO A 37 25.05 12.32 -49.37
N GLU A 38 25.22 13.49 -49.98
CA GLU A 38 25.43 13.68 -51.43
C GLU A 38 26.61 14.60 -51.78
N ASN A 39 27.61 14.73 -50.90
CA ASN A 39 28.71 15.70 -51.04
C ASN A 39 28.25 17.16 -51.18
N LYS A 40 27.04 17.47 -50.72
CA LYS A 40 26.53 18.84 -50.62
C LYS A 40 26.95 19.42 -49.28
N PRO A 41 27.35 20.71 -49.21
CA PRO A 41 27.66 21.36 -47.95
C PRO A 41 26.40 21.33 -47.07
N VAL A 42 26.52 20.75 -45.88
CA VAL A 42 25.42 20.71 -44.91
C VAL A 42 25.24 22.13 -44.37
N SER A 43 24.03 22.67 -44.40
CA SER A 43 23.75 23.95 -43.78
C SER A 43 23.90 23.80 -42.26
N LEU A 44 24.82 24.55 -41.66
CA LEU A 44 25.02 24.53 -40.20
C LEU A 44 23.70 24.75 -39.45
N GLN A 45 22.82 25.60 -40.00
CA GLN A 45 21.50 25.88 -39.44
C GLN A 45 20.61 24.63 -39.41
N GLU A 46 20.60 23.83 -40.48
CA GLU A 46 19.82 22.58 -40.54
C GLU A 46 20.31 21.56 -39.49
N THR A 47 21.63 21.47 -39.28
CA THR A 47 22.19 20.60 -38.23
C THR A 47 21.78 21.05 -36.83
N TYR A 48 21.78 22.36 -36.56
CA TYR A 48 21.31 22.91 -35.27
C TYR A 48 19.82 22.64 -35.05
N GLU A 49 18.98 22.83 -36.09
CA GLU A 49 17.55 22.56 -36.03
C GLU A 49 17.27 21.07 -35.80
N ALA A 50 17.96 20.18 -36.51
CA ALA A 50 17.86 18.74 -36.33
C ALA A 50 18.23 18.30 -34.90
N LYS A 51 19.36 18.78 -34.36
CA LYS A 51 19.76 18.51 -32.98
C LYS A 51 18.76 19.05 -31.97
N ARG A 52 18.20 20.23 -32.20
CA ARG A 52 17.16 20.80 -31.32
C ARG A 52 15.92 19.92 -31.29
N HIS A 53 15.49 19.40 -32.45
CA HIS A 53 14.37 18.47 -32.54
C HIS A 53 14.67 17.13 -31.85
N GLU A 54 15.87 16.59 -32.01
CA GLU A 54 16.31 15.36 -31.34
C GLU A 54 16.28 15.51 -29.81
N PHE A 55 16.87 16.58 -29.26
CA PHE A 55 16.83 16.86 -27.82
C PHE A 55 15.41 17.07 -27.31
N HIS A 56 14.54 17.71 -28.09
CA HIS A 56 13.14 17.88 -27.73
C HIS A 56 12.42 16.53 -27.69
N GLY A 57 12.62 15.69 -28.70
CA GLY A 57 12.03 14.35 -28.78
C GLY A 57 12.51 13.43 -27.66
N GLU A 58 13.81 13.41 -27.37
CA GLU A 58 14.37 12.61 -26.28
C GLU A 58 13.79 13.01 -24.92
N ARG A 59 13.70 14.32 -24.65
CA ARG A 59 13.12 14.85 -23.43
C ARG A 59 11.65 14.45 -23.28
N GLN A 60 10.87 14.55 -24.36
CA GLN A 60 9.47 14.19 -24.37
C GLN A 60 9.27 12.68 -24.15
N ARG A 61 10.10 11.85 -24.77
CA ARG A 61 10.10 10.41 -24.55
C ARG A 61 10.40 10.05 -23.10
N LYS A 62 11.44 10.64 -22.49
CA LYS A 62 11.77 10.45 -21.07
C LYS A 62 10.64 10.90 -20.15
N GLU A 63 9.99 12.02 -20.46
CA GLU A 63 8.83 12.50 -19.71
C GLU A 63 7.67 11.50 -19.77
N GLU A 64 7.36 10.99 -20.96
CA GLU A 64 6.29 10.01 -21.16
C GLU A 64 6.62 8.67 -20.49
N GLU A 65 7.85 8.18 -20.59
CA GLU A 65 8.31 6.99 -19.87
C GLU A 65 8.13 7.14 -18.35
N MET A 66 8.49 8.29 -17.78
CA MET A 66 8.29 8.56 -16.35
C MET A 66 6.80 8.59 -15.98
N LYS A 67 5.95 9.21 -16.80
CA LYS A 67 4.49 9.21 -16.58
C LYS A 67 3.91 7.81 -16.63
N GLN A 68 4.30 7.00 -17.62
CA GLN A 68 3.83 5.63 -17.76
C GLN A 68 4.26 4.76 -16.59
N MET A 69 5.54 4.85 -16.18
CA MET A 69 6.02 4.16 -14.99
C MET A 69 5.23 4.56 -13.75
N PHE A 70 4.95 5.85 -13.56
CA PHE A 70 4.15 6.33 -12.42
C PHE A 70 2.74 5.72 -12.44
N VAL A 71 2.04 5.80 -13.58
CA VAL A 71 0.68 5.24 -13.73
C VAL A 71 0.69 3.74 -13.47
N GLN A 72 1.69 3.02 -13.98
CA GLN A 72 1.84 1.59 -13.77
C GLN A 72 2.02 1.26 -12.28
N ARG A 73 2.91 1.99 -11.59
CA ARG A 73 3.14 1.82 -10.14
C ARG A 73 1.89 2.13 -9.32
N VAL A 74 1.14 3.16 -9.68
CA VAL A 74 -0.13 3.49 -9.02
C VAL A 74 -1.13 2.35 -9.19
N LYS A 75 -1.33 1.86 -10.41
CA LYS A 75 -2.23 0.72 -10.69
C LYS A 75 -1.83 -0.55 -9.93
N GLU A 76 -0.54 -0.87 -9.88
CA GLU A 76 -0.03 -2.01 -9.12
C GLU A 76 -0.32 -1.86 -7.62
N LYS A 77 -0.09 -0.68 -7.05
CA LYS A 77 -0.34 -0.41 -5.63
C LYS A 77 -1.83 -0.44 -5.32
N GLU A 78 -2.67 0.14 -6.15
CA GLU A 78 -4.13 0.07 -6.02
C GLU A 78 -4.64 -1.37 -6.09
N ALA A 79 -4.11 -2.19 -7.01
CA ALA A 79 -4.46 -3.59 -7.12
C ALA A 79 -4.07 -4.39 -5.85
N ILE A 80 -2.86 -4.17 -5.32
CA ILE A 80 -2.41 -4.80 -4.06
C ILE A 80 -3.32 -4.41 -2.90
N LEU A 81 -3.67 -3.13 -2.77
CA LEU A 81 -4.55 -2.64 -1.72
C LEU A 81 -5.95 -3.25 -1.82
N LYS A 82 -6.50 -3.32 -3.03
CA LYS A 82 -7.80 -3.93 -3.31
C LYS A 82 -7.83 -5.42 -2.96
N GLU A 83 -6.74 -6.15 -3.20
CA GLU A 83 -6.63 -7.56 -2.82
C GLU A 83 -6.57 -7.72 -1.30
N ALA A 84 -5.74 -6.91 -0.62
CA ALA A 84 -5.62 -6.95 0.83
C ALA A 84 -6.94 -6.60 1.54
N GLU A 85 -7.70 -5.64 1.01
CA GLU A 85 -9.04 -5.29 1.50
C GLU A 85 -10.01 -6.46 1.32
N ARG A 86 -10.01 -7.11 0.14
CA ARG A 86 -10.86 -8.28 -0.13
C ARG A 86 -10.55 -9.43 0.82
N GLU A 87 -9.26 -9.73 1.03
CA GLU A 87 -8.83 -10.79 1.94
C GLU A 87 -9.25 -10.49 3.39
N LEU A 88 -9.11 -9.23 3.84
CA LEU A 88 -9.54 -8.80 5.16
C LEU A 88 -11.05 -8.94 5.34
N GLN A 89 -11.83 -8.53 4.34
CA GLN A 89 -13.28 -8.67 4.35
C GLN A 89 -13.70 -10.14 4.41
N ALA A 90 -13.06 -11.02 3.62
CA ALA A 90 -13.32 -12.46 3.65
C ALA A 90 -13.01 -13.08 5.03
N LYS A 91 -11.90 -12.67 5.67
CA LYS A 91 -11.54 -13.10 7.04
C LYS A 91 -12.59 -12.63 8.06
N PHE A 92 -13.05 -11.38 7.95
CA PHE A 92 -14.08 -10.84 8.83
C PHE A 92 -15.40 -11.62 8.70
N GLU A 93 -15.86 -11.90 7.48
CA GLU A 93 -17.09 -12.66 7.24
C GLU A 93 -16.98 -14.10 7.72
N HIS A 94 -15.81 -14.73 7.56
CA HIS A 94 -15.56 -16.06 8.10
C HIS A 94 -15.63 -16.09 9.63
N LEU A 95 -14.98 -15.14 10.30
CA LEU A 95 -15.02 -15.02 11.77
C LEU A 95 -16.44 -14.71 12.27
N ARG A 96 -17.19 -13.87 11.56
CA ARG A 96 -18.59 -13.56 11.87
C ARG A 96 -19.46 -14.83 11.83
N ARG A 97 -19.29 -15.68 10.80
CA ARG A 97 -19.98 -16.97 10.70
C ARG A 97 -19.60 -17.91 11.84
N LEU A 98 -18.30 -18.08 12.11
CA LEU A 98 -17.83 -18.92 13.23
C LEU A 98 -18.39 -18.46 14.58
N HIS A 99 -18.46 -17.15 14.81
CA HIS A 99 -19.03 -16.59 16.03
C HIS A 99 -20.53 -16.88 16.13
N GLN A 100 -21.28 -16.70 15.03
CA GLN A 100 -22.70 -17.01 14.97
C GLN A 100 -22.96 -18.50 15.26
N ASP A 101 -22.19 -19.40 14.65
CA ASP A 101 -22.30 -20.85 14.88
C ASP A 101 -22.00 -21.22 16.33
N LYS A 102 -20.95 -20.64 16.93
CA LYS A 102 -20.64 -20.86 18.35
C LYS A 102 -21.76 -20.37 19.26
N ARG A 103 -22.38 -19.21 18.95
CA ARG A 103 -23.51 -18.68 19.70
C ARG A 103 -24.72 -19.63 19.61
N MET A 104 -25.07 -20.09 18.41
CA MET A 104 -26.17 -21.06 18.22
C MET A 104 -25.93 -22.36 19.00
N LYS A 105 -24.71 -22.92 18.94
CA LYS A 105 -24.35 -24.13 19.69
C LYS A 105 -24.44 -23.95 21.22
N LEU A 106 -24.15 -22.76 21.74
CA LEU A 106 -24.29 -22.48 23.17
C LEU A 106 -25.76 -22.32 23.56
N ASP A 107 -26.56 -21.66 22.73
CA ASP A 107 -28.01 -21.52 22.94
C ASP A 107 -28.72 -22.88 22.91
N GLU A 108 -28.35 -23.78 21.99
CA GLU A 108 -28.83 -25.16 21.94
C GLU A 108 -28.50 -25.94 23.22
N LYS A 109 -27.25 -25.89 23.68
CA LYS A 109 -26.84 -26.53 24.95
C LYS A 109 -27.59 -25.96 26.15
N ARG A 110 -27.84 -24.64 26.16
CA ARG A 110 -28.61 -23.98 27.23
C ARG A 110 -30.04 -24.53 27.28
N LYS A 111 -30.70 -24.66 26.12
CA LYS A 111 -32.05 -25.23 26.02
C LYS A 111 -32.09 -26.69 26.49
N LEU A 112 -31.13 -27.52 26.08
CA LEU A 112 -31.04 -28.91 26.55
C LEU A 112 -30.91 -29.00 28.08
N LEU A 113 -30.05 -28.17 28.67
CA LEU A 113 -29.89 -28.13 30.13
C LEU A 113 -31.15 -27.61 30.84
N GLU A 114 -31.84 -26.60 30.27
CA GLU A 114 -33.12 -26.13 30.79
C GLU A 114 -34.19 -27.24 30.78
N GLU A 115 -34.27 -28.01 29.69
CA GLU A 115 -35.16 -29.18 29.57
C GLU A 115 -34.82 -30.27 30.59
N GLU A 116 -33.53 -30.58 30.78
CA GLU A 116 -33.07 -31.54 31.80
C GLU A 116 -33.42 -31.09 33.23
N ILE A 117 -33.26 -29.80 33.54
CA ILE A 117 -33.63 -29.23 34.84
C ILE A 117 -35.14 -29.36 35.07
N ILE A 118 -35.96 -29.07 34.05
CA ILE A 118 -37.42 -29.21 34.12
C ILE A 118 -37.80 -30.69 34.33
N ALA A 119 -37.20 -31.61 33.57
CA ALA A 119 -37.44 -33.04 33.71
C ALA A 119 -37.05 -33.57 35.10
N PHE A 120 -35.89 -33.16 35.61
CA PHE A 120 -35.43 -33.50 36.95
C PHE A 120 -36.37 -32.95 38.03
N SER A 121 -36.81 -31.71 37.90
CA SER A 121 -37.75 -31.06 38.83
C SER A 121 -39.10 -31.77 38.85
N LYS A 122 -39.61 -32.18 37.68
CA LYS A 122 -40.84 -32.98 37.55
C LYS A 122 -40.69 -34.34 38.24
N LYS A 123 -39.59 -35.05 37.99
CA LYS A 123 -39.30 -36.35 38.61
C LYS A 123 -39.21 -36.23 40.13
N LYS A 124 -38.52 -35.20 40.64
CA LYS A 124 -38.43 -34.90 42.07
C LYS A 124 -39.81 -34.66 42.69
N ALA A 125 -40.65 -33.84 42.08
CA ALA A 125 -42.01 -33.59 42.55
C ALA A 125 -42.85 -34.87 42.58
N SER A 126 -42.77 -35.71 41.56
CA SER A 126 -43.46 -37.01 41.54
C SER A 126 -42.98 -37.93 42.66
N SER A 127 -41.67 -38.05 42.89
CA SER A 127 -41.11 -38.85 43.98
C SER A 127 -41.50 -38.33 45.37
N GLU A 128 -41.54 -37.01 45.57
CA GLU A 128 -42.01 -36.41 46.82
C GLU A 128 -43.50 -36.70 47.07
N ILE A 129 -44.35 -36.71 46.04
CA ILE A 129 -45.77 -37.10 46.18
C ILE A 129 -45.89 -38.57 46.61
N PHE A 130 -45.15 -39.49 45.98
CA PHE A 130 -45.15 -40.91 46.38
C PHE A 130 -44.63 -41.12 47.81
N HIS A 131 -43.57 -40.42 48.21
CA HIS A 131 -43.04 -40.50 49.57
C HIS A 131 -44.03 -39.96 50.61
N ASN A 132 -44.70 -38.84 50.32
CA ASN A 132 -45.73 -38.29 51.22
C ASN A 132 -46.98 -39.18 51.30
N GLN A 133 -47.39 -39.85 50.22
CA GLN A 133 -48.45 -40.87 50.31
C GLN A 133 -48.05 -42.07 51.20
N SER A 134 -46.79 -42.50 51.16
CA SER A 134 -46.28 -43.54 52.06
C SER A 134 -46.24 -43.10 53.52
N PHE A 135 -46.06 -41.80 53.80
CA PHE A 135 -46.03 -41.25 55.16
C PHE A 135 -47.44 -40.95 55.71
N LEU A 136 -48.43 -40.69 54.85
CA LEU A 136 -49.83 -40.55 55.26
C LEU A 136 -50.51 -41.89 55.62
N ALA A 137 -49.87 -43.02 55.30
CA ALA A 137 -50.25 -44.34 55.81
C ALA A 137 -49.71 -44.63 57.23
N THR A 138 -48.86 -43.77 57.80
CA THR A 138 -48.41 -43.90 59.19
C THR A 138 -48.16 -42.51 59.77
N GLY A 139 -49.20 -41.94 60.38
CA GLY A 139 -49.20 -40.55 60.83
C GLY A 139 -48.06 -40.21 61.79
N SER A 140 -47.37 -39.10 61.52
CA SER A 140 -46.91 -38.17 62.55
C SER A 140 -46.40 -36.87 61.91
N ASN A 141 -46.69 -35.76 62.58
CA ASN A 141 -46.28 -34.41 62.21
C ASN A 141 -44.76 -34.24 62.32
N LEU A 142 -44.12 -33.66 61.31
CA LEU A 142 -42.88 -32.88 61.50
C LEU A 142 -42.78 -31.79 60.42
N ARG A 143 -43.08 -30.56 60.86
CA ARG A 143 -42.71 -29.33 60.16
C ARG A 143 -41.19 -29.28 60.06
N LYS A 144 -40.67 -29.16 58.84
CA LYS A 144 -39.24 -28.91 58.59
C LYS A 144 -39.12 -27.70 57.68
N ASP A 145 -38.98 -26.53 58.31
CA ASP A 145 -38.42 -25.35 57.67
C ASP A 145 -37.06 -25.73 57.07
N LYS A 146 -36.96 -25.66 55.74
CA LYS A 146 -35.68 -25.78 55.04
C LYS A 146 -35.56 -24.62 54.09
N ASP A 147 -34.82 -23.62 54.54
CA ASP A 147 -34.42 -22.42 53.83
C ASP A 147 -34.14 -22.69 52.35
N ARG A 148 -35.00 -22.12 51.51
CA ARG A 148 -34.84 -22.08 50.06
C ARG A 148 -33.80 -21.02 49.74
N LYS A 149 -32.51 -21.32 49.95
CA LYS A 149 -31.43 -20.54 49.32
C LYS A 149 -31.47 -20.78 47.82
N ASN A 150 -32.19 -19.90 47.13
CA ASN A 150 -32.13 -19.74 45.69
C ASN A 150 -30.70 -19.29 45.32
N SER A 151 -29.79 -20.24 45.11
CA SER A 151 -28.50 -19.97 44.49
C SER A 151 -28.77 -19.66 43.03
N ASN A 152 -29.09 -18.40 42.74
CA ASN A 152 -29.00 -17.84 41.40
C ASN A 152 -27.58 -18.14 40.90
N PHE A 153 -27.46 -19.18 40.07
CA PHE A 153 -26.28 -19.41 39.24
C PHE A 153 -26.32 -18.33 38.16
N PHE A 154 -25.95 -17.12 38.55
CA PHE A 154 -25.76 -16.00 37.65
C PHE A 154 -24.45 -16.31 36.92
N CYS A 155 -24.53 -17.15 35.88
CA CYS A 155 -23.52 -17.14 34.84
C CYS A 155 -23.58 -15.75 34.22
N LYS A 156 -22.75 -14.84 34.75
CA LYS A 156 -22.35 -13.65 34.03
C LYS A 156 -21.68 -14.13 32.75
N THR A 157 -22.44 -14.34 31.69
CA THR A 157 -21.92 -14.11 30.35
C THR A 157 -21.69 -12.61 30.28
N GLU A 158 -20.53 -12.19 30.76
CA GLU A 158 -19.91 -10.96 30.31
C GLU A 158 -19.84 -11.08 28.80
N VAL A 159 -20.82 -10.46 28.13
CA VAL A 159 -20.70 -10.16 26.71
C VAL A 159 -19.43 -9.35 26.62
N PRO A 160 -18.37 -9.83 25.95
CA PRO A 160 -17.17 -9.03 25.83
C PRO A 160 -17.60 -7.74 25.15
N GLU A 161 -17.43 -6.64 25.87
CA GLU A 161 -17.42 -5.30 25.31
C GLU A 161 -16.67 -5.39 23.98
N TYR A 162 -17.27 -4.90 22.90
CA TYR A 162 -16.64 -4.84 21.59
C TYR A 162 -15.37 -4.01 21.73
N ARG A 163 -14.28 -4.64 22.17
CA ARG A 163 -12.96 -4.03 22.19
C ARG A 163 -12.61 -3.96 20.73
N ARG A 164 -12.70 -2.75 20.14
CA ARG A 164 -12.15 -2.43 18.82
C ARG A 164 -10.82 -3.15 18.72
N SER A 165 -10.82 -4.25 17.97
CA SER A 165 -9.66 -5.12 17.94
C SER A 165 -8.46 -4.28 17.51
N SER A 166 -7.33 -4.42 18.21
CA SER A 166 -6.07 -3.73 17.89
C SER A 166 -5.72 -3.79 16.39
N SER A 167 -6.25 -4.79 15.65
CA SER A 167 -6.13 -4.89 14.19
C SER A 167 -6.74 -3.73 13.39
N GLN A 168 -7.84 -3.12 13.85
CA GLN A 168 -8.48 -1.99 13.15
C GLN A 168 -7.69 -0.70 13.33
N ALA A 169 -7.12 -0.48 14.52
CA ALA A 169 -6.22 0.63 14.79
C ALA A 169 -4.93 0.51 13.95
N ASN A 170 -4.35 -0.71 13.91
CA ASN A 170 -3.16 -0.99 13.09
C ASN A 170 -3.44 -0.87 11.58
N PHE A 171 -4.67 -1.11 11.13
CA PHE A 171 -5.07 -0.94 9.72
C PHE A 171 -5.18 0.53 9.33
N ILE A 172 -5.82 1.36 10.18
CA ILE A 172 -5.91 2.80 9.98
C ILE A 172 -4.51 3.44 10.02
N GLU A 173 -3.65 3.00 10.92
CA GLU A 173 -2.27 3.48 11.03
C GLU A 173 -1.44 3.11 9.78
N LYS A 174 -1.61 1.90 9.23
CA LYS A 174 -1.00 1.50 7.96
C LYS A 174 -1.53 2.29 6.77
N ILE A 175 -2.84 2.55 6.70
CA ILE A 175 -3.44 3.39 5.64
C ILE A 175 -2.87 4.81 5.72
N ASN A 176 -2.76 5.39 6.92
CA ASN A 176 -2.17 6.72 7.12
C ASN A 176 -0.68 6.75 6.74
N LEU A 177 0.08 5.69 7.02
CA LEU A 177 1.48 5.58 6.61
C LEU A 177 1.63 5.52 5.08
N ILE A 178 0.74 4.80 4.40
CA ILE A 178 0.70 4.72 2.93
C ILE A 178 0.30 6.05 2.31
N TYR A 179 -0.72 6.73 2.87
CA TYR A 179 -1.12 8.07 2.44
C TYR A 179 0.01 9.10 2.64
N SER A 180 0.73 9.02 3.76
CA SER A 180 1.86 9.91 4.07
C SER A 180 3.06 9.67 3.15
N SER A 181 3.39 8.41 2.86
CA SER A 181 4.49 8.05 1.95
C SER A 181 4.15 8.32 0.47
N CYS A 182 2.89 8.20 0.05
CA CYS A 182 2.43 8.67 -1.26
C CYS A 182 2.51 10.20 -1.38
N ASN A 183 2.10 10.96 -0.35
CA ASN A 183 2.20 12.42 -0.34
C ASN A 183 3.65 12.93 -0.37
N LEU A 184 4.57 12.29 0.37
CA LEU A 184 5.99 12.64 0.34
C LEU A 184 6.61 12.41 -1.03
N ASN A 185 6.25 11.32 -1.73
CA ASN A 185 6.77 11.02 -3.06
C ASN A 185 6.17 11.90 -4.15
N VAL A 186 4.88 12.27 -4.05
CA VAL A 186 4.27 13.27 -4.92
C VAL A 186 4.94 14.64 -4.71
N CYS A 187 5.23 15.01 -3.46
CA CYS A 187 5.98 16.24 -3.14
C CYS A 187 7.41 16.23 -3.70
N MET A 188 8.15 15.12 -3.56
CA MET A 188 9.50 14.98 -4.14
C MET A 188 9.48 15.04 -5.68
N CYS A 189 8.51 14.39 -6.34
CA CYS A 189 8.36 14.51 -7.79
C CYS A 189 8.05 15.96 -8.21
N VAL A 190 7.12 16.65 -7.55
CA VAL A 190 6.81 18.05 -7.86
C VAL A 190 8.01 18.97 -7.63
N CYS A 191 8.82 18.73 -6.58
CA CYS A 191 10.04 19.48 -6.33
C CYS A 191 11.12 19.23 -7.39
N VAL A 192 11.36 17.98 -7.78
CA VAL A 192 12.36 17.62 -8.82
C VAL A 192 11.94 18.15 -10.19
N PHE A 193 10.66 18.01 -10.58
CA PHE A 193 10.16 18.57 -11.84
C PHE A 193 10.06 20.11 -11.81
N GLY A 194 9.81 20.70 -10.65
CA GLY A 194 9.79 22.16 -10.44
C GLY A 194 11.18 22.80 -10.53
N GLU A 195 12.21 22.16 -9.97
CA GLU A 195 13.60 22.60 -10.11
C GLU A 195 14.14 22.40 -11.53
N LEU A 196 13.78 21.30 -12.20
CA LEU A 196 14.11 21.12 -13.62
C LEU A 196 13.47 22.20 -14.51
N LYS A 197 12.21 22.57 -14.28
CA LYS A 197 11.56 23.68 -15.02
C LYS A 197 12.22 25.04 -14.75
N LYS A 198 12.64 25.33 -13.51
CA LYS A 198 13.37 26.56 -13.18
C LYS A 198 14.76 26.61 -13.83
N ASN A 199 15.48 25.48 -13.86
CA ASN A 199 16.78 25.39 -14.53
C ASN A 199 16.67 25.51 -16.06
N VAL A 200 15.60 24.98 -16.67
CA VAL A 200 15.30 25.18 -18.10
C VAL A 200 14.93 26.63 -18.43
N LEU A 201 14.22 27.34 -17.54
CA LEU A 201 13.92 28.77 -17.69
C LEU A 201 15.15 29.67 -17.50
N LEU A 202 16.08 29.29 -16.63
CA LEU A 202 17.37 29.98 -16.44
C LEU A 202 18.29 29.83 -17.66
N LEU A 203 18.29 28.66 -18.30
CA LEU A 203 19.03 28.38 -19.54
C LEU A 203 18.46 29.08 -20.78
N HIS A 204 17.21 29.53 -20.74
CA HIS A 204 16.59 30.30 -21.83
C HIS A 204 16.76 31.83 -21.64
N ARG A 205 17.43 32.25 -20.56
CA ARG A 205 17.66 33.66 -20.21
C ARG A 205 19.12 34.09 -20.34
N TYR A 206 20.01 33.18 -20.73
CA TYR A 206 21.40 33.39 -21.12
C TYR A 206 21.59 32.92 -22.56
#